data_AF-A0A6A4JEQ7-F1
#
_entry.id   AF-A0A6A4JEQ7-F1
#
_cell.length_a   1.000
_cell.length_b   1.000
_cell.length_c   1.000
_cell.angle_alpha   90.00
_cell.angle_beta   90.00
_cell.angle_gamma   90.00
#
_symmetry.space_group_name_H-M   'P 1'
#
loop_
_entity.id
_entity.type
_entity.pdbx_description
1 polymer ?
#
loop_
_entity_poly.entity_id
_entity_poly.type
_entity_poly.pdbx_seq_one_letter_code
_entity_poly.pdbx_strand_id
1 'polypeptide(L)'
;MCRLNFSSFVLILVALLSERRSSAERTGLPESTDFLLCRHCGFNVAAGSTVSNVRSPAALSSLNQTLFGVEGVLVQTLRNPLGIEFEVVTARGGTCIGSAQTWQTEHTWFPGHAWKACTCSRCSRQIGWVFEPLQTAEARSLC
;
A
#
# COMPACT_ATOMS: atom_id res chain seq x y z
N MET A 1 84.32 -5.89 -12.10
CA MET A 1 83.57 -5.09 -13.08
C MET A 1 82.14 -5.64 -13.14
N CYS A 2 81.17 -4.71 -13.05
CA CYS A 2 79.74 -4.82 -13.33
C CYS A 2 78.85 -5.86 -12.59
N ARG A 3 78.17 -5.34 -11.56
CA ARG A 3 76.75 -5.59 -11.22
C ARG A 3 75.85 -5.25 -12.45
N LEU A 4 74.58 -5.61 -12.66
CA LEU A 4 73.40 -5.94 -11.85
C LEU A 4 72.52 -6.89 -12.71
N ASN A 5 71.93 -7.95 -12.16
CA ASN A 5 70.63 -8.05 -11.48
C ASN A 5 69.38 -7.98 -12.40
N PHE A 6 68.60 -9.06 -12.31
CA PHE A 6 67.31 -9.33 -12.94
C PHE A 6 66.31 -8.18 -12.78
N SER A 7 65.61 -7.83 -13.86
CA SER A 7 64.31 -7.17 -13.77
C SER A 7 63.30 -7.97 -14.58
N SER A 8 62.51 -8.76 -13.84
CA SER A 8 61.39 -9.55 -14.31
C SER A 8 60.28 -8.59 -14.76
N PHE A 9 59.94 -8.56 -16.04
CA PHE A 9 58.76 -7.84 -16.54
C PHE A 9 57.56 -8.79 -16.48
N VAL A 10 56.94 -8.89 -15.30
CA VAL A 10 55.57 -9.39 -15.22
C VAL A 10 54.68 -8.18 -15.46
N LEU A 11 54.09 -8.12 -16.66
CA LEU A 11 52.98 -7.23 -16.98
C LEU A 11 51.78 -7.64 -16.12
N ILE A 12 51.73 -7.13 -14.89
CA ILE A 12 50.51 -7.16 -14.09
C ILE A 12 49.58 -6.12 -14.73
N LEU A 13 48.78 -6.57 -15.69
CA LEU A 13 47.49 -5.98 -15.98
C LEU A 13 46.69 -6.05 -14.68
N VAL A 14 46.90 -5.06 -13.81
CA VAL A 14 45.93 -4.71 -12.77
C VAL A 14 44.73 -4.24 -13.57
N ALA A 15 43.87 -5.19 -13.93
CA ALA A 15 42.49 -4.89 -14.26
C ALA A 15 42.05 -3.91 -13.18
N LEU A 16 41.71 -2.70 -13.61
CA LEU A 16 40.96 -1.74 -12.83
C LEU A 16 39.59 -2.37 -12.54
N LEU A 17 39.57 -3.41 -11.71
CA LEU A 17 38.50 -3.63 -10.77
C LEU A 17 38.63 -2.49 -9.76
N SER A 18 38.30 -1.28 -10.23
CA SER A 18 37.39 -0.47 -9.47
C SER A 18 36.22 -1.40 -9.22
N GLU A 19 36.24 -2.08 -8.08
CA GLU A 19 35.03 -2.45 -7.41
C GLU A 19 34.30 -1.12 -7.21
N ARG A 20 33.58 -0.69 -8.25
CA ARG A 20 32.36 0.06 -8.06
C ARG A 20 31.54 -0.89 -7.23
N ARG A 21 31.70 -0.77 -5.91
CA ARG A 21 30.69 -1.15 -4.96
C ARG A 21 29.52 -0.29 -5.36
N SER A 22 28.73 -0.79 -6.31
CA SER A 22 27.35 -0.41 -6.50
C SER A 22 26.68 -0.89 -5.22
N SER A 23 26.91 -0.13 -4.15
CA SER A 23 25.91 0.03 -3.12
C SER A 23 24.76 0.60 -3.91
N ALA A 24 23.88 -0.28 -4.38
CA ALA A 24 22.54 0.11 -4.73
C ALA A 24 22.06 0.87 -3.50
N GLU A 25 22.12 2.19 -3.58
CA GLU A 25 21.46 3.08 -2.67
C GLU A 25 19.99 2.77 -2.89
N ARG A 26 19.50 1.76 -2.16
CA ARG A 26 18.08 1.59 -1.94
C ARG A 26 17.71 2.85 -1.19
N THR A 27 17.26 3.85 -1.92
CA THR A 27 16.28 4.82 -1.44
C THR A 27 14.97 4.08 -1.17
N GLY A 28 15.03 3.03 -0.35
CA GLY A 28 13.88 2.44 0.29
C GLY A 28 13.80 3.10 1.63
N LEU A 29 12.92 4.10 1.77
CA LEU A 29 12.32 4.31 3.09
C LEU A 29 11.91 2.93 3.61
N PRO A 30 12.21 2.58 4.87
CA PRO A 30 11.85 1.28 5.41
C PRO A 30 10.35 1.07 5.16
N GLU A 31 10.03 0.05 4.38
CA GLU A 31 8.66 -0.35 4.13
C GLU A 31 8.04 -0.65 5.50
N SER A 32 6.94 0.02 5.85
CA SER A 32 6.34 -0.11 7.17
C SER A 32 6.04 -1.57 7.47
N THR A 33 6.58 -2.07 8.58
CA THR A 33 6.31 -3.42 9.08
C THR A 33 5.06 -3.47 9.96
N ASP A 34 4.37 -2.34 10.14
CA ASP A 34 3.20 -2.24 10.99
C ASP A 34 1.94 -2.75 10.27
N PHE A 35 0.85 -2.88 11.02
CA PHE A 35 -0.42 -3.41 10.54
C PHE A 35 -1.60 -2.51 10.94
N LEU A 36 -2.59 -2.46 10.07
CA LEU A 36 -3.93 -1.99 10.39
C LEU A 36 -4.66 -3.13 11.08
N LEU A 37 -5.05 -2.93 12.34
CA LEU A 37 -5.72 -3.96 13.13
C LEU A 37 -7.21 -3.69 13.27
N CYS A 38 -8.01 -4.75 13.31
CA CYS A 38 -9.42 -4.66 13.66
C CYS A 38 -9.53 -4.18 15.11
N ARG A 39 -10.16 -3.03 15.33
CA ARG A 39 -10.38 -2.46 16.68
C ARG A 39 -11.09 -3.42 17.64
N HIS A 40 -11.94 -4.31 17.13
CA HIS A 40 -12.73 -5.20 17.98
C HIS A 40 -11.96 -6.45 18.45
N CYS A 41 -11.18 -7.09 17.58
CA CYS A 41 -10.55 -8.39 17.87
C CYS A 41 -9.02 -8.44 17.66
N GLY A 42 -8.40 -7.32 17.26
CA GLY A 42 -6.97 -7.22 17.00
C GLY A 42 -6.48 -7.96 15.76
N PHE A 43 -7.36 -8.49 14.91
CA PHE A 43 -6.94 -9.20 13.71
C PHE A 43 -6.32 -8.26 12.68
N ASN A 44 -5.29 -8.74 11.98
CA ASN A 44 -4.64 -7.99 10.90
C ASN A 44 -5.60 -7.78 9.72
N VAL A 45 -5.91 -6.52 9.42
CA VAL A 45 -6.76 -6.10 8.30
C VAL A 45 -5.92 -5.84 7.06
N ALA A 46 -4.78 -5.15 7.19
CA ALA A 46 -3.87 -4.83 6.11
C ALA A 46 -2.47 -4.51 6.66
N ALA A 47 -1.43 -4.69 5.86
CA ALA A 47 -0.11 -4.16 6.20
C ALA A 47 -0.07 -2.65 6.00
N GLY A 48 0.69 -1.94 6.83
CA GLY A 48 0.93 -0.50 6.69
C GLY A 48 1.51 -0.18 5.31
N SER A 49 2.36 -1.05 4.77
CA SER A 49 2.95 -0.88 3.44
C SER A 49 1.94 -0.89 2.28
N THR A 50 0.72 -1.37 2.48
CA THR A 50 -0.33 -1.33 1.45
C THR A 50 -1.20 -0.08 1.52
N VAL A 51 -1.00 0.78 2.53
CA VAL A 51 -1.67 2.08 2.60
C VAL A 51 -1.35 2.88 1.35
N SER A 52 -2.38 3.49 0.78
CA SER A 52 -2.30 4.27 -0.44
C SER A 52 -3.12 5.53 -0.28
N ASN A 53 -2.74 6.61 -0.96
CA ASN A 53 -3.42 7.90 -0.85
C ASN A 53 -4.36 8.12 -2.05
N VAL A 54 -5.41 7.30 -2.16
CA VAL A 54 -6.44 7.47 -3.19
C VAL A 54 -7.38 8.58 -2.74
N ARG A 55 -7.30 9.74 -3.39
CA ARG A 55 -8.18 10.88 -3.08
C ARG A 55 -9.59 10.63 -3.61
N SER A 56 -10.59 10.79 -2.75
CA SER A 56 -11.99 10.82 -3.14
C SER A 56 -12.40 12.23 -3.56
N PRO A 57 -13.08 12.41 -4.72
CA PRO A 57 -13.67 13.70 -5.07
C PRO A 57 -14.87 14.08 -4.18
N ALA A 58 -15.40 13.14 -3.40
CA ALA A 58 -16.48 13.37 -2.44
C ALA A 58 -15.97 13.77 -1.03
N ALA A 59 -14.64 13.91 -0.85
CA ALA A 59 -14.05 14.30 0.43
C ALA A 59 -14.49 15.72 0.83
N LEU A 60 -15.07 15.84 2.02
CA LEU A 60 -15.46 17.12 2.62
C LEU A 60 -14.24 17.89 3.13
N SER A 61 -13.26 17.15 3.65
CA SER A 61 -11.97 17.64 4.10
C SER A 61 -10.94 16.51 3.99
N SER A 62 -9.66 16.87 4.01
CA SER A 62 -8.58 15.90 4.04
C SER A 62 -7.36 16.47 4.73
N LEU A 63 -6.61 15.62 5.42
CA LEU A 63 -5.36 15.98 6.07
C LEU A 63 -4.37 14.82 6.01
N ASN A 64 -3.08 15.12 6.10
CA ASN A 64 -2.03 14.10 6.12
C ASN A 64 -1.62 13.80 7.56
N GLN A 65 -1.51 12.52 7.91
CA GLN A 65 -1.03 12.06 9.23
C GLN A 65 0.04 10.98 9.08
N THR A 66 0.81 10.76 10.14
CA THR A 66 1.64 9.57 10.26
C THR A 66 0.82 8.48 10.96
N LEU A 67 0.46 7.42 10.23
CA LEU A 67 -0.36 6.31 10.72
C LEU A 67 0.24 4.97 10.28
N PHE A 68 0.15 3.95 11.12
CA PHE A 68 0.62 2.58 10.81
C PHE A 68 2.08 2.54 10.36
N GLY A 69 2.96 3.32 10.99
CA GLY A 69 4.36 3.43 10.59
C GLY A 69 4.59 4.07 9.21
N VAL A 70 3.56 4.67 8.61
CA VAL A 70 3.62 5.34 7.31
C VAL A 70 3.42 6.84 7.49
N GLU A 71 4.32 7.65 6.97
CA GLU A 71 4.19 9.10 6.94
C GLU A 71 3.29 9.57 5.79
N GLY A 72 2.59 10.68 6.00
CA GLY A 72 1.80 11.32 4.94
C GLY A 72 0.58 10.53 4.49
N VAL A 73 0.00 9.69 5.35
CA VAL A 73 -1.25 8.98 5.10
C VAL A 73 -2.39 9.99 4.95
N LEU A 74 -3.09 9.93 3.83
CA LEU A 74 -4.23 10.79 3.51
C LEU A 74 -5.47 10.28 4.27
N VAL A 75 -5.86 11.03 5.30
CA VAL A 75 -7.12 10.84 6.01
C VAL A 75 -8.16 11.78 5.41
N GLN A 76 -9.33 11.25 5.04
CA GLN A 76 -10.37 12.01 4.35
C GLN A 76 -11.69 11.88 5.09
N THR A 77 -12.39 13.00 5.31
CA THR A 77 -13.76 12.97 5.85
C THR A 77 -14.74 12.75 4.71
N LEU A 78 -15.43 11.60 4.73
CA LEU A 78 -16.44 11.21 3.75
C LEU A 78 -17.79 11.05 4.43
N ARG A 79 -18.86 11.51 3.77
CA ARG A 79 -20.22 11.44 4.30
C ARG A 79 -21.07 10.49 3.48
N ASN A 80 -21.82 9.61 4.15
CA ASN A 80 -22.76 8.73 3.49
C ASN A 80 -24.11 9.45 3.23
N PRO A 81 -25.04 8.84 2.47
CA PRO A 81 -26.35 9.43 2.18
C PRO A 81 -27.23 9.68 3.42
N LEU A 82 -26.96 8.99 4.54
CA LEU A 82 -27.65 9.20 5.81
C LEU A 82 -27.07 10.38 6.62
N GLY A 83 -26.09 11.10 6.08
CA GLY A 83 -25.45 12.23 6.74
C GLY A 83 -24.34 11.85 7.72
N ILE A 84 -23.99 10.56 7.83
CA ILE A 84 -22.95 10.07 8.76
C ILE A 84 -21.58 10.26 8.13
N GLU A 85 -20.66 10.85 8.89
CA GLU A 85 -19.29 11.11 8.49
C GLU A 85 -18.32 10.04 8.98
N PHE A 86 -17.32 9.74 8.16
CA PHE A 86 -16.28 8.76 8.41
C PHE A 86 -14.92 9.35 8.05
N GLU A 87 -13.93 9.13 8.91
CA GLU A 87 -12.52 9.32 8.55
C GLU A 87 -12.03 8.06 7.83
N VAL A 88 -11.65 8.22 6.57
CA VAL A 88 -11.31 7.12 5.67
C VAL A 88 -9.86 7.25 5.24
N VAL A 89 -9.13 6.15 5.41
CA VAL A 89 -7.83 5.87 4.79
C VAL A 89 -8.01 4.77 3.76
N THR A 90 -7.20 4.79 2.70
CA THR A 90 -7.26 3.76 1.66
C THR A 90 -6.05 2.84 1.72
N ALA A 91 -6.26 1.56 1.48
CA ALA A 91 -5.20 0.56 1.38
C ALA A 91 -5.48 -0.37 0.19
N ARG A 92 -4.43 -0.92 -0.40
CA ARG A 92 -4.54 -1.93 -1.46
C ARG A 92 -4.62 -3.32 -0.83
N GLY A 93 -5.60 -4.10 -1.24
CA GLY A 93 -5.86 -5.42 -0.67
C GLY A 93 -6.33 -5.35 0.78
N GLY A 94 -6.12 -6.44 1.52
CA GLY A 94 -6.54 -6.60 2.91
C GLY A 94 -7.29 -7.91 3.12
N THR A 95 -7.57 -8.22 4.38
CA THR A 95 -8.20 -9.48 4.80
C THR A 95 -9.71 -9.35 5.02
N CYS A 96 -10.27 -8.15 4.83
CA CYS A 96 -11.68 -7.91 5.07
C CYS A 96 -12.54 -8.57 3.97
N ILE A 97 -13.74 -9.03 4.33
CA ILE A 97 -14.66 -9.75 3.45
C ILE A 97 -15.86 -8.85 3.13
N GLY A 98 -16.14 -8.67 1.83
CA GLY A 98 -17.31 -7.97 1.34
C GLY A 98 -18.60 -8.70 1.70
N SER A 99 -19.52 -8.03 2.41
CA SER A 99 -20.66 -8.67 3.08
C SER A 99 -21.83 -9.02 2.14
N ALA A 100 -21.91 -8.40 0.97
CA ALA A 100 -23.02 -8.56 0.03
C ALA A 100 -22.63 -9.39 -1.20
N GLN A 101 -23.59 -10.13 -1.77
CA GLN A 101 -23.37 -10.84 -3.03
C GLN A 101 -23.20 -9.85 -4.20
N THR A 102 -24.03 -8.81 -4.23
CA THR A 102 -24.04 -7.80 -5.29
C THR A 102 -23.18 -6.59 -4.96
N TRP A 103 -22.50 -6.07 -5.98
CA TRP A 103 -21.77 -4.81 -5.91
C TRP A 103 -22.72 -3.61 -5.97
N GLN A 104 -22.44 -2.57 -5.20
CA GLN A 104 -23.23 -1.33 -5.19
C GLN A 104 -22.51 -0.22 -5.94
N THR A 105 -23.18 0.45 -6.86
CA THR A 105 -22.62 1.58 -7.62
C THR A 105 -23.15 2.93 -7.13
N GLU A 106 -24.33 2.93 -6.54
CA GLU A 106 -24.96 4.11 -5.97
C GLU A 106 -24.12 4.66 -4.82
N HIS A 107 -24.06 6.00 -4.74
CA HIS A 107 -23.40 6.72 -3.66
C HIS A 107 -21.93 6.34 -3.41
N THR A 108 -21.23 5.86 -4.44
CA THR A 108 -19.79 5.59 -4.34
C THR A 108 -19.02 6.89 -4.05
N TRP A 109 -18.04 6.81 -3.14
CA TRP A 109 -17.09 7.90 -2.92
C TRP A 109 -15.95 7.92 -3.96
N PHE A 110 -15.80 6.87 -4.74
CA PHE A 110 -14.72 6.73 -5.72
C PHE A 110 -15.32 6.45 -7.10
N PRO A 111 -15.47 7.48 -7.97
CA PRO A 111 -16.00 7.29 -9.32
C PRO A 111 -15.26 6.20 -10.10
N GLY A 112 -16.00 5.45 -10.91
CA GLY A 112 -15.46 4.30 -11.65
C GLY A 112 -15.31 3.01 -10.81
N HIS A 113 -15.73 3.02 -9.55
CA HIS A 113 -15.70 1.85 -8.66
C HIS A 113 -17.08 1.57 -8.05
N ALA A 114 -17.42 0.29 -7.98
CA ALA A 114 -18.48 -0.22 -7.12
C ALA A 114 -17.94 -0.57 -5.74
N TRP A 115 -18.81 -0.74 -4.77
CA TRP A 115 -18.44 -1.01 -3.39
C TRP A 115 -19.30 -2.06 -2.72
N LYS A 116 -18.76 -2.65 -1.64
CA LYS A 116 -19.49 -3.47 -0.67
C LYS A 116 -19.09 -3.05 0.73
N ALA A 117 -20.01 -3.11 1.69
CA ALA A 117 -19.63 -3.08 3.09
C ALA A 117 -18.63 -4.21 3.37
N CYS A 118 -17.62 -3.95 4.18
CA CYS A 118 -16.57 -4.90 4.49
C CYS A 118 -16.54 -5.23 5.97
N THR A 119 -16.43 -6.53 6.27
CA THR A 119 -16.39 -7.07 7.63
C THR A 119 -15.05 -7.73 7.91
N CYS A 120 -14.62 -7.69 9.18
CA CYS A 120 -13.43 -8.39 9.62
C CYS A 120 -13.61 -9.90 9.41
N SER A 121 -12.67 -10.54 8.72
CA SER A 121 -12.69 -11.99 8.47
C SER A 121 -12.64 -12.85 9.73
N ARG A 122 -12.25 -12.30 10.88
CA ARG A 122 -12.19 -13.02 12.15
C ARG A 122 -13.41 -12.85 13.04
N CYS A 123 -13.97 -11.64 13.15
CA CYS A 123 -15.05 -11.36 14.10
C CYS A 123 -16.33 -10.82 13.47
N SER A 124 -16.38 -10.74 12.13
CA SER A 124 -17.53 -10.29 11.34
C SER A 124 -18.02 -8.86 11.63
N ARG A 125 -17.30 -8.08 12.44
CA ARG A 125 -17.62 -6.67 12.66
C ARG A 125 -17.33 -5.86 11.40
N GLN A 126 -18.24 -4.95 11.01
CA GLN A 126 -17.97 -4.03 9.91
C GLN A 126 -16.78 -3.14 10.25
N ILE A 127 -15.81 -3.06 9.34
CA ILE A 127 -14.57 -2.31 9.50
C ILE A 127 -14.31 -1.34 8.35
N GLY A 128 -15.16 -1.32 7.32
CA GLY A 128 -15.05 -0.37 6.23
C GLY A 128 -15.82 -0.83 4.99
N TRP A 129 -15.22 -0.60 3.82
CA TRP A 129 -15.76 -0.94 2.51
C TRP A 129 -14.65 -1.45 1.60
N VAL A 130 -14.99 -2.38 0.69
CA VAL A 130 -14.14 -2.77 -0.42
C VAL A 130 -14.64 -2.10 -1.68
N PHE A 131 -13.70 -1.61 -2.50
CA PHE A 131 -13.99 -0.98 -3.78
C PHE A 131 -13.39 -1.82 -4.90
N GLU A 132 -14.15 -2.01 -5.98
CA GLU A 132 -13.76 -2.78 -7.15
C GLU A 132 -14.08 -1.95 -8.41
N PRO A 133 -13.18 -1.86 -9.40
CA PRO A 133 -13.49 -1.22 -10.67
C PRO A 133 -14.77 -1.77 -11.29
N LEU A 134 -15.58 -0.92 -11.92
CA LEU A 134 -16.88 -1.34 -12.47
C LEU A 134 -16.75 -2.52 -13.45
N GLN A 135 -15.70 -2.51 -14.28
CA GLN A 135 -15.43 -3.55 -15.28
C GLN A 135 -15.30 -4.96 -14.68
N THR A 136 -14.66 -5.07 -13.51
CA THR A 136 -14.43 -6.35 -12.84
C THR A 136 -15.54 -6.71 -11.85
N ALA A 137 -16.25 -5.71 -11.32
CA ALA A 137 -17.43 -5.90 -10.48
C ALA A 137 -18.60 -6.54 -11.26
N GLU A 138 -18.83 -6.09 -12.50
CA GLU A 138 -19.88 -6.61 -13.38
C GLU A 138 -19.58 -8.05 -13.83
N ALA A 139 -18.35 -8.32 -14.26
CA ALA A 139 -17.92 -9.66 -14.69
C ALA A 139 -18.10 -10.72 -13.58
N ARG A 140 -17.89 -10.35 -12.32
CA ARG A 140 -18.06 -11.22 -11.14
C ARG A 140 -19.52 -11.39 -10.69
N SER A 141 -20.45 -10.63 -11.25
CA SER A 141 -21.88 -10.72 -10.94
C SER A 141 -22.63 -11.66 -11.89
N LEU A 142 -21.96 -12.14 -12.95
CA LEU A 142 -22.48 -13.02 -13.99
C LEU A 142 -22.01 -14.49 -13.84
N CYS A 143 -21.29 -14.81 -12.76
CA CYS A 143 -20.83 -16.15 -12.43
C CYS A 143 -21.53 -16.69 -11.19
#